data_AF-A0A0N7KP25-F1
#
_entry.id   AF-A0A0N7KP25-F1
#
_cell.length_a   1.000
_cell.length_b   1.000
_cell.length_c   1.000
_cell.angle_alpha   90.00
_cell.angle_beta   90.00
_cell.angle_gamma   90.00
#
_symmetry.space_group_name_H-M   'P 1'
#
loop_
_entity.id
_entity.type
_entity.pdbx_description
1 polymer ?
#
loop_
_entity_poly.entity_id
_entity_poly.type
_entity_poly.pdbx_seq_one_letter_code
_entity_poly.pdbx_strand_id
1 'polypeptide(L)'
;FIVIKIEAVTRRILRITSTDGAAKILVFSSWNDVLDVLEHSLAANNISYVRMKGGRKSQTALAQFKGLASSISGEKAKKSFSKMQPAQVLLMLIQHGANGLNLLEAQHVILVEPLLNPAAEAQAISRIHRVGQDKSTFIHRFIVKNTIEESIYKLNRGRAVCSTIHRKSKNFKDELVLTLKDIESLFPVATLDQPSEQENKNYGGAGGHMRSLPPSVAAGLAAERRLLEQHDNQH
;
A
#
# COMPACT_ATOMS: atom_id res chain seq x y z
N PHE A 1 7.86 0.98 10.10
CA PHE A 1 6.97 0.25 9.16
C PHE A 1 7.18 0.63 7.70
N ILE A 2 7.18 1.92 7.35
CA ILE A 2 7.30 2.39 5.96
C ILE A 2 8.54 1.81 5.26
N VAL A 3 9.74 1.91 5.85
CA VAL A 3 11.00 1.43 5.24
C VAL A 3 10.96 -0.05 4.85
N ILE A 4 10.54 -0.92 5.76
CA ILE A 4 10.41 -2.38 5.52
C ILE A 4 9.44 -2.65 4.35
N LYS A 5 8.37 -1.87 4.28
CA LYS A 5 7.37 -2.03 3.23
C LYS A 5 7.90 -1.58 1.86
N ILE A 6 8.58 -0.44 1.80
CA ILE A 6 9.23 0.03 0.57
C ILE A 6 10.21 -1.03 0.05
N GLU A 7 11.04 -1.57 0.93
CA GLU A 7 11.98 -2.64 0.58
C GLU A 7 11.25 -3.86 0.00
N ALA A 8 10.16 -4.31 0.63
CA ALA A 8 9.37 -5.44 0.14
C ALA A 8 8.72 -5.16 -1.22
N VAL A 9 8.22 -3.93 -1.44
CA VAL A 9 7.67 -3.48 -2.72
C VAL A 9 8.74 -3.49 -3.80
N THR A 10 9.90 -2.88 -3.54
CA THR A 10 11.02 -2.83 -4.49
C THR A 10 11.54 -4.22 -4.82
N ARG A 11 11.72 -5.11 -3.83
CA ARG A 11 12.10 -6.51 -4.05
C ARG A 11 11.09 -7.25 -4.94
N ARG A 12 9.79 -7.01 -4.75
CA ARG A 12 8.76 -7.60 -5.61
C ARG A 12 8.85 -7.06 -7.04
N ILE A 13 9.04 -5.75 -7.22
CA ILE A 13 9.21 -5.13 -8.53
C ILE A 13 10.42 -5.74 -9.24
N LEU A 14 11.57 -5.80 -8.57
CA LEU A 14 12.80 -6.43 -9.08
C LEU A 14 12.58 -7.89 -9.52
N ARG A 15 11.85 -8.67 -8.73
CA ARG A 15 11.52 -10.06 -9.06
C ARG A 15 10.62 -10.16 -10.31
N ILE A 16 9.67 -9.25 -10.46
CA ILE A 16 8.81 -9.21 -11.65
C ILE A 16 9.65 -8.86 -12.86
N THR A 17 10.44 -7.78 -12.79
CA THR A 17 11.26 -7.30 -13.91
C THR A 17 12.39 -8.26 -14.29
N SER A 18 12.89 -9.07 -13.35
CA SER A 18 13.88 -10.11 -13.65
C SER A 18 13.27 -11.35 -14.31
N THR A 19 11.99 -11.62 -14.06
CA THR A 19 11.26 -12.75 -14.68
C THR A 19 10.73 -12.36 -16.06
N ASP A 20 10.18 -11.14 -16.18
CA ASP A 20 9.66 -10.57 -17.41
C ASP A 20 10.15 -9.12 -17.55
N GLY A 21 11.17 -8.93 -18.40
CA GLY A 21 11.76 -7.62 -18.66
C GLY A 21 10.79 -6.64 -19.37
N ALA A 22 9.73 -7.14 -20.00
CA ALA A 22 8.72 -6.33 -20.67
C ALA A 22 7.51 -6.03 -19.77
N ALA A 23 7.45 -6.60 -18.56
CA ALA A 23 6.34 -6.42 -17.64
C ALA A 23 6.16 -4.95 -17.27
N LYS A 24 4.92 -4.48 -17.40
CA LYS A 24 4.50 -3.15 -16.96
C LYS A 24 3.82 -3.24 -15.60
N ILE A 25 4.28 -2.40 -14.68
CA ILE A 25 3.87 -2.43 -13.28
C ILE A 25 3.23 -1.08 -12.93
N LEU A 26 2.04 -1.13 -12.36
CA LEU A 26 1.35 0.01 -11.81
C LEU A 26 1.43 -0.02 -10.29
N VAL A 27 1.86 1.07 -9.67
CA VAL A 27 1.95 1.19 -8.22
C VAL A 27 1.00 2.29 -7.75
N PHE A 28 0.08 1.92 -6.87
CA PHE A 28 -0.81 2.84 -6.18
C PHE A 28 -0.42 3.01 -4.73
N SER A 29 -0.48 4.27 -4.29
CA SER A 29 -0.45 4.66 -2.88
C SER A 29 -1.40 5.84 -2.68
N SER A 30 -1.87 6.05 -1.46
CA SER A 30 -2.67 7.22 -1.06
C SER A 30 -1.77 8.39 -0.64
N TRP A 31 -0.50 8.11 -0.31
CA TRP A 31 0.46 9.09 0.19
C TRP A 31 1.51 9.45 -0.87
N ASN A 32 1.75 10.75 -1.04
CA ASN A 32 2.82 11.24 -1.91
C ASN A 32 4.20 10.86 -1.36
N ASP A 33 4.42 11.02 -0.06
CA ASP A 33 5.72 10.74 0.58
C ASP A 33 6.17 9.29 0.32
N VAL A 34 5.24 8.33 0.40
CA VAL A 34 5.50 6.92 0.08
C VAL A 34 5.96 6.75 -1.36
N LEU A 35 5.36 7.51 -2.29
CA LEU A 35 5.68 7.46 -3.70
C LEU A 35 7.03 8.13 -3.97
N ASP A 36 7.34 9.23 -3.28
CA ASP A 36 8.65 9.88 -3.37
C ASP A 36 9.76 8.95 -2.84
N VAL A 37 9.54 8.24 -1.74
CA VAL A 37 10.51 7.24 -1.24
C VAL A 37 10.65 6.06 -2.22
N LEU A 38 9.56 5.63 -2.87
CA LEU A 38 9.62 4.63 -3.93
C LEU A 38 10.42 5.10 -5.15
N GLU A 39 10.29 6.36 -5.56
CA GLU A 39 11.09 6.93 -6.66
C GLU A 39 12.59 6.78 -6.38
N HIS A 40 13.03 7.16 -5.18
CA HIS A 40 14.43 7.00 -4.76
C HIS A 40 14.86 5.52 -4.79
N SER A 41 13.99 4.62 -4.31
CA SER A 41 14.28 3.18 -4.31
C SER A 41 14.37 2.60 -5.73
N LEU A 42 13.49 3.01 -6.65
CA LEU A 42 13.51 2.57 -8.05
C LEU A 42 14.71 3.12 -8.80
N ALA A 43 15.05 4.39 -8.60
CA ALA A 43 16.23 5.04 -9.17
C ALA A 43 17.52 4.32 -8.73
N ALA A 44 17.65 4.02 -7.43
CA ALA A 44 18.81 3.30 -6.88
C ALA A 44 18.97 1.88 -7.45
N ASN A 45 17.89 1.28 -7.95
CA ASN A 45 17.87 -0.07 -8.54
C ASN A 45 17.85 -0.06 -10.07
N ASN A 46 18.08 1.09 -10.72
CA ASN A 46 18.07 1.25 -12.18
C ASN A 46 16.76 0.80 -12.86
N ILE A 47 15.63 0.92 -12.17
CA ILE A 47 14.31 0.58 -12.73
C ILE A 47 13.73 1.83 -13.40
N SER A 48 13.30 1.70 -14.66
CA SER A 48 12.64 2.81 -15.36
C SER A 48 11.25 3.07 -14.77
N TYR A 49 11.04 4.28 -14.26
CA TYR A 49 9.76 4.68 -13.66
C TYR A 49 9.28 6.03 -14.18
N VAL A 50 7.97 6.26 -14.05
CA VAL A 50 7.37 7.56 -14.29
C VAL A 50 6.34 7.86 -13.21
N ARG A 51 6.35 9.10 -12.75
CA ARG A 51 5.41 9.61 -11.74
C ARG A 51 4.28 10.37 -12.40
N MET A 52 3.07 9.88 -12.24
CA MET A 52 1.90 10.65 -12.67
C MET A 52 1.43 11.57 -11.56
N LYS A 53 1.78 12.86 -11.73
CA LYS A 53 1.15 13.95 -10.98
C LYS A 53 -0.08 14.43 -11.78
N GLY A 54 -1.15 14.81 -11.08
CA GLY A 54 -2.39 15.28 -11.70
C GLY A 54 -2.20 16.47 -12.66
N GLY A 55 -3.24 16.81 -13.42
CA GLY A 55 -3.24 17.93 -14.36
C GLY A 55 -2.50 17.62 -15.67
N ARG A 56 -1.94 18.65 -16.32
CA ARG A 56 -1.32 18.54 -17.66
C ARG A 56 -0.15 17.55 -17.75
N LYS A 57 0.55 17.29 -16.64
CA LYS A 57 1.66 16.34 -16.57
C LYS A 57 1.20 14.87 -16.64
N SER A 58 -0.09 14.60 -16.41
CA SER A 58 -0.63 13.24 -16.45
C SER A 58 -0.55 12.60 -17.83
N GLN A 59 -0.91 13.35 -18.89
CA GLN A 59 -0.88 12.84 -20.26
C GLN A 59 0.54 12.46 -20.69
N THR A 60 1.53 13.26 -20.30
CA THR A 60 2.94 12.97 -20.56
C THR A 60 3.39 11.68 -19.87
N ALA A 61 3.06 11.51 -18.60
CA ALA A 61 3.41 10.31 -17.85
C ALA A 61 2.76 9.05 -18.45
N LEU A 62 1.50 9.15 -18.88
CA LEU A 62 0.79 8.08 -19.56
C LEU A 62 1.43 7.74 -20.92
N ALA A 63 1.81 8.74 -21.71
CA ALA A 63 2.48 8.51 -22.99
C ALA A 63 3.84 7.80 -22.82
N GLN A 64 4.60 8.17 -21.78
CA GLN A 64 5.87 7.51 -21.44
C GLN A 64 5.66 6.06 -20.97
N PHE A 65 4.64 5.81 -20.14
CA PHE A 65 4.33 4.45 -19.67
C PHE A 65 3.86 3.53 -20.80
N LYS A 66 2.97 4.04 -21.67
CA LYS A 66 2.42 3.30 -22.82
C LYS A 66 3.42 3.11 -23.97
N GLY A 67 4.54 3.83 -23.96
CA GLY A 67 5.48 3.86 -25.09
C GLY A 67 4.92 4.57 -26.33
N LEU A 68 3.85 5.35 -26.18
CA LEU A 68 3.20 6.12 -27.26
C LEU A 68 3.87 7.47 -27.53
N ALA A 69 5.06 7.71 -26.96
CA ALA A 69 5.81 8.94 -27.08
C ALA A 69 6.06 9.35 -28.56
N SER A 70 6.00 8.40 -29.49
CA SER A 70 6.08 8.61 -30.94
C SER A 70 4.85 9.27 -31.58
N SER A 71 3.67 9.25 -30.93
CA SER A 71 2.39 9.70 -31.51
C SER A 71 1.95 11.10 -31.09
N ILE A 72 2.71 11.81 -30.25
CA ILE A 72 2.40 13.20 -29.91
C ILE A 72 2.88 14.11 -31.04
N SER A 73 1.95 14.49 -31.91
CA SER A 73 2.12 15.42 -33.04
C SER A 73 2.45 16.83 -32.54
N GLY A 74 3.73 17.06 -32.24
CA GLY A 74 4.32 18.38 -32.08
C GLY A 74 5.83 18.28 -32.22
N GLU A 75 6.41 19.01 -33.17
CA GLU A 75 7.85 18.95 -33.48
C GLU A 75 8.75 19.23 -32.26
N LYS A 76 8.27 20.07 -31.33
CA LYS A 76 8.96 20.37 -30.07
C LYS A 76 8.90 19.22 -29.05
N ALA A 77 7.83 18.43 -29.06
CA ALA A 77 7.69 17.24 -28.21
C ALA A 77 8.49 16.07 -28.79
N LYS A 78 8.43 15.87 -30.11
CA LYS A 78 9.17 14.80 -30.80
C LYS A 78 10.67 14.81 -30.50
N LYS A 79 11.33 15.98 -30.38
CA LYS A 79 12.77 16.06 -30.06
C LYS A 79 13.13 15.63 -28.63
N SER A 80 12.25 15.83 -27.65
CA SER A 80 12.52 15.40 -26.26
C SER A 80 12.07 13.96 -25.99
N PHE A 81 11.06 13.45 -26.70
CA PHE A 81 10.45 12.16 -26.41
C PHE A 81 11.03 10.97 -27.20
N SER A 82 11.68 11.21 -28.34
CA SER A 82 12.15 10.16 -29.25
C SER A 82 13.35 9.33 -28.74
N LYS A 83 13.90 9.63 -27.56
CA LYS A 83 14.98 8.84 -26.93
C LYS A 83 14.59 8.15 -25.62
N MET A 84 13.38 8.35 -25.10
CA MET A 84 13.03 7.80 -23.79
C MET A 84 12.40 6.41 -23.93
N GLN A 85 13.11 5.39 -23.43
CA GLN A 85 12.61 4.03 -23.31
C GLN A 85 11.29 4.02 -22.50
N PRO A 86 10.31 3.17 -22.85
CA PRO A 86 9.01 3.18 -22.21
C PRO A 86 9.16 2.74 -20.74
N ALA A 87 8.71 3.58 -19.80
CA ALA A 87 8.87 3.32 -18.37
C ALA A 87 8.19 2.02 -17.95
N GLN A 88 8.88 1.15 -17.21
CA GLN A 88 8.35 -0.12 -16.72
C GLN A 88 7.37 0.09 -15.56
N VAL A 89 7.62 1.07 -14.70
CA VAL A 89 6.81 1.34 -13.51
C VAL A 89 6.08 2.68 -13.63
N LEU A 90 4.75 2.68 -13.43
CA LEU A 90 3.94 3.89 -13.28
C LEU A 90 3.58 4.07 -11.81
N LEU A 91 4.05 5.16 -11.21
CA LEU A 91 3.72 5.55 -9.84
C LEU A 91 2.57 6.56 -9.85
N MET A 92 1.47 6.26 -9.17
CA MET A 92 0.35 7.19 -9.10
C MET A 92 -0.42 7.13 -7.77
N LEU A 93 -1.08 8.23 -7.46
CA LEU A 93 -2.02 8.24 -6.34
C LEU A 93 -3.26 7.43 -6.69
N ILE A 94 -3.81 6.70 -5.72
CA ILE A 94 -5.04 5.90 -5.93
C ILE A 94 -6.21 6.77 -6.41
N GLN A 95 -6.30 8.01 -5.91
CA GLN A 95 -7.32 8.99 -6.30
C GLN A 95 -7.27 9.31 -7.80
N HIS A 96 -6.07 9.31 -8.41
CA HIS A 96 -5.93 9.54 -9.84
C HIS A 96 -6.31 8.32 -10.68
N GLY A 97 -6.36 7.12 -10.09
CA GLY A 97 -6.79 5.89 -10.77
C GLY A 97 -8.28 5.87 -11.06
N ALA A 98 -9.06 6.57 -10.23
CA ALA A 98 -10.51 6.69 -10.40
C ALA A 98 -10.93 7.58 -11.59
N ASN A 99 -10.02 8.42 -12.10
CA ASN A 99 -10.29 9.46 -13.11
C ASN A 99 -10.61 8.94 -14.53
N GLY A 100 -10.88 7.65 -14.72
CA GLY A 100 -11.23 7.10 -16.03
C GLY A 100 -10.04 6.82 -16.96
N LEU A 101 -8.85 6.62 -16.38
CA LEU A 101 -7.66 6.27 -17.16
C LEU A 101 -7.78 4.85 -17.73
N ASN A 102 -7.25 4.63 -18.93
CA ASN A 102 -7.20 3.32 -19.57
C ASN A 102 -5.75 2.78 -19.52
N LEU A 103 -5.47 1.83 -18.62
CA LEU A 103 -4.11 1.36 -18.29
C LEU A 103 -3.93 -0.13 -18.62
N LEU A 104 -4.42 -0.56 -19.79
CA LEU A 104 -4.39 -1.96 -20.25
C LEU A 104 -2.96 -2.50 -20.40
N GLU A 105 -1.98 -1.62 -20.55
CA GLU A 105 -0.59 -2.01 -20.72
C GLU A 105 -0.02 -2.63 -19.44
N ALA A 106 -0.56 -2.30 -18.27
CA ALA A 106 -0.12 -2.82 -16.99
C ALA A 106 -0.56 -4.28 -16.78
N GLN A 107 0.38 -5.16 -16.44
CA GLN A 107 0.10 -6.55 -16.08
C GLN A 107 0.10 -6.74 -14.56
N HIS A 108 0.92 -5.98 -13.85
CA HIS A 108 1.05 -6.06 -12.40
C HIS A 108 0.54 -4.80 -11.74
N VAL A 109 -0.29 -4.96 -10.72
CA VAL A 109 -0.84 -3.88 -9.91
C VAL A 109 -0.35 -4.06 -8.49
N ILE A 110 0.33 -3.06 -7.95
CA ILE A 110 0.84 -3.05 -6.59
C ILE A 110 0.06 -2.02 -5.79
N LEU A 111 -0.60 -2.49 -4.74
CA LEU A 111 -1.22 -1.66 -3.71
C LEU A 111 -0.26 -1.63 -2.51
N VAL A 112 0.35 -0.48 -2.27
CA VAL A 112 1.34 -0.30 -1.20
C VAL A 112 0.68 -0.33 0.18
N GLU A 113 -0.62 -0.11 0.25
CA GLU A 113 -1.36 -0.09 1.51
C GLU A 113 -2.81 -0.51 1.31
N PRO A 114 -3.47 -1.00 2.38
CA PRO A 114 -4.89 -1.33 2.31
C PRO A 114 -5.72 -0.05 2.18
N LEU A 115 -6.61 -0.02 1.19
CA LEU A 115 -7.49 1.11 0.94
C LEU A 115 -8.74 1.00 1.80
N LEU A 116 -9.14 2.06 2.51
CA LEU A 116 -10.38 2.08 3.31
C LEU A 116 -11.65 1.90 2.47
N ASN A 117 -11.60 2.28 1.20
CA ASN A 117 -12.72 2.18 0.29
C ASN A 117 -12.49 1.07 -0.76
N PRO A 118 -13.11 -0.11 -0.60
CA PRO A 118 -12.96 -1.21 -1.57
C PRO A 118 -13.53 -0.86 -2.96
N ALA A 119 -14.48 0.07 -3.06
CA ALA A 119 -15.02 0.51 -4.35
C ALA A 119 -13.98 1.32 -5.15
N ALA A 120 -13.19 2.18 -4.47
CA ALA A 120 -12.10 2.92 -5.11
C ALA A 120 -11.01 1.97 -5.61
N GLU A 121 -10.70 0.92 -4.85
CA GLU A 121 -9.78 -0.14 -5.27
C GLU A 121 -10.30 -0.88 -6.51
N ALA A 122 -11.54 -1.36 -6.47
CA ALA A 122 -12.16 -2.07 -7.57
C ALA A 122 -12.22 -1.21 -8.84
N GLN A 123 -12.54 0.08 -8.68
CA GLN A 123 -12.55 1.04 -9.79
C GLN A 123 -11.16 1.21 -10.39
N ALA A 124 -10.11 1.38 -9.57
CA ALA A 124 -8.74 1.49 -10.04
C ALA A 124 -8.27 0.21 -10.76
N ILE A 125 -8.59 -0.97 -10.22
CA ILE A 125 -8.26 -2.27 -10.83
C ILE A 125 -9.01 -2.48 -12.15
N SER A 126 -10.29 -2.09 -12.23
CA SER A 126 -11.09 -2.21 -13.45
C SER A 126 -10.55 -1.41 -14.64
N ARG A 127 -9.67 -0.43 -14.39
CA ARG A 127 -8.99 0.34 -15.45
C ARG A 127 -7.86 -0.42 -16.13
N ILE A 128 -7.39 -1.48 -15.49
CA ILE A 128 -6.27 -2.31 -15.94
C ILE A 128 -6.83 -3.62 -16.45
N HIS A 129 -7.73 -4.23 -15.68
CA HIS A 129 -8.41 -5.45 -16.06
C HIS A 129 -9.61 -5.15 -16.95
N ARG A 130 -9.42 -5.16 -18.28
CA ARG A 130 -10.54 -5.12 -19.23
C ARG A 130 -10.87 -6.53 -19.71
N VAL A 131 -12.15 -6.86 -19.66
CA VAL A 131 -12.68 -8.12 -20.22
C VAL A 131 -12.27 -8.19 -21.71
N GLY A 132 -11.55 -9.26 -22.09
CA GLY A 132 -11.01 -9.45 -23.45
C GLY A 132 -9.53 -9.08 -23.64
N GLN A 133 -8.78 -8.85 -22.56
CA GLN A 133 -7.32 -8.74 -22.64
C GLN A 133 -6.65 -10.13 -22.57
N ASP A 134 -5.72 -10.42 -23.49
CA ASP A 134 -5.03 -11.72 -23.55
C ASP A 134 -4.05 -11.94 -22.37
N LYS A 135 -3.59 -10.85 -21.74
CA LYS A 135 -2.60 -10.89 -20.67
C LYS A 135 -3.27 -10.94 -19.30
N SER A 136 -2.91 -11.94 -18.50
CA SER A 136 -3.37 -12.04 -17.11
C SER A 136 -2.89 -10.84 -16.27
N THR A 137 -3.80 -10.27 -15.47
CA THR A 137 -3.49 -9.19 -14.53
C THR A 137 -3.25 -9.75 -13.13
N PHE A 138 -2.13 -9.38 -12.50
CA PHE A 138 -1.77 -9.76 -11.14
C PHE A 138 -1.92 -8.59 -10.18
N ILE A 139 -2.59 -8.81 -9.04
CA ILE A 139 -2.77 -7.78 -8.01
C ILE A 139 -1.98 -8.19 -6.76
N HIS A 140 -1.04 -7.34 -6.36
CA HIS A 140 -0.18 -7.50 -5.20
C HIS A 140 -0.61 -6.50 -4.12
N ARG A 141 -1.02 -7.01 -2.96
CA ARG A 141 -1.40 -6.18 -1.79
C ARG A 141 -0.33 -6.30 -0.72
N PHE A 142 0.25 -5.18 -0.32
CA PHE A 142 1.20 -5.12 0.79
C PHE A 142 0.48 -4.71 2.07
N ILE A 143 0.55 -5.59 3.07
CA ILE A 143 -0.10 -5.43 4.36
C ILE A 143 0.91 -5.76 5.44
N VAL A 144 1.08 -4.88 6.41
CA VAL A 144 1.93 -5.14 7.58
C VAL A 144 1.12 -5.87 8.65
N LYS A 145 1.58 -7.09 9.01
CA LYS A 145 0.96 -7.89 10.08
C LYS A 145 1.08 -7.20 11.44
N ASN A 146 0.13 -7.46 12.33
CA ASN A 146 0.08 -6.91 13.69
C ASN A 146 0.07 -5.38 13.72
N THR A 147 -0.58 -4.76 12.72
CA THR A 147 -0.79 -3.31 12.64
C THR A 147 -2.22 -3.01 12.22
N ILE A 148 -2.60 -1.73 12.33
CA ILE A 148 -3.89 -1.23 11.84
C ILE A 148 -4.16 -1.58 10.38
N GLU A 149 -3.13 -1.76 9.55
CA GLU A 149 -3.30 -2.17 8.15
C GLU A 149 -3.96 -3.55 8.01
N GLU A 150 -3.60 -4.48 8.89
CA GLU A 150 -4.21 -5.81 8.91
C GLU A 150 -5.68 -5.71 9.33
N SER A 151 -6.00 -4.89 10.33
CA SER A 151 -7.37 -4.63 10.76
C SER A 151 -8.21 -3.98 9.65
N ILE A 152 -7.67 -2.97 8.96
CA ILE A 152 -8.34 -2.34 7.80
C ILE A 152 -8.61 -3.38 6.72
N TYR A 153 -7.62 -4.22 6.40
CA TYR A 153 -7.78 -5.25 5.39
C TYR A 153 -8.85 -6.29 5.76
N LYS A 154 -8.87 -6.74 7.03
CA LYS A 154 -9.89 -7.66 7.55
C LYS A 154 -11.29 -7.03 7.50
N LEU A 155 -11.41 -5.78 7.93
CA LEU A 155 -12.66 -5.02 7.91
C LEU A 155 -13.23 -4.90 6.49
N ASN A 156 -12.40 -4.55 5.50
CA ASN A 156 -12.82 -4.45 4.11
C ASN A 156 -13.29 -5.79 3.52
N ARG A 157 -12.62 -6.90 3.89
CA ARG A 157 -13.07 -8.24 3.49
C ARG A 157 -14.40 -8.61 4.14
N GLY A 158 -14.60 -8.27 5.41
CA GLY A 158 -15.87 -8.45 6.10
C GLY A 158 -17.02 -7.68 5.44
N ARG A 159 -16.77 -6.43 5.05
CA ARG A 159 -17.75 -5.59 4.32
C ARG A 159 -18.10 -6.15 2.94
N ALA A 160 -17.13 -6.65 2.18
CA ALA A 160 -17.39 -7.27 0.87
C ALA A 160 -18.29 -8.53 0.98
N VAL A 161 -18.17 -9.28 2.07
CA VAL A 161 -19.04 -10.43 2.35
C VAL A 161 -20.43 -9.94 2.76
N CYS A 162 -20.50 -8.92 3.63
CA CYS A 162 -21.77 -8.37 4.12
C CYS A 162 -22.59 -7.69 3.01
N SER A 163 -21.93 -6.97 2.10
CA SER A 163 -22.58 -6.29 0.95
C SER A 163 -23.16 -7.29 -0.06
N THR A 164 -22.65 -8.52 -0.10
CA THR A 164 -23.24 -9.60 -0.91
C THR A 164 -24.53 -10.13 -0.29
N ILE A 165 -24.66 -10.07 1.05
CA ILE A 165 -25.85 -10.52 1.79
C ILE A 165 -26.92 -9.42 1.84
N HIS A 166 -26.54 -8.14 1.91
CA HIS A 166 -27.46 -7.02 2.15
C HIS A 166 -27.98 -6.29 0.89
N ARG A 167 -27.80 -6.83 -0.32
CA ARG A 167 -28.28 -6.21 -1.60
C ARG A 167 -29.79 -5.92 -1.69
N LYS A 168 -30.59 -6.24 -0.66
CA LYS A 168 -32.02 -5.92 -0.58
C LYS A 168 -32.36 -4.57 0.10
N SER A 169 -31.41 -3.85 0.70
CA SER A 169 -31.71 -2.59 1.39
C SER A 169 -31.29 -1.36 0.59
N LYS A 170 -32.22 -0.40 0.41
CA LYS A 170 -32.14 0.79 -0.46
C LYS A 170 -31.20 1.91 0.03
N ASN A 171 -30.41 1.71 1.08
CA ASN A 171 -29.56 2.75 1.69
C ASN A 171 -28.06 2.49 1.45
N PHE A 172 -27.59 2.76 0.23
CA PHE A 172 -26.20 2.50 -0.18
C PHE A 172 -25.19 3.54 0.34
N LYS A 173 -25.65 4.66 0.93
CA LYS A 173 -24.77 5.75 1.37
C LYS A 173 -24.13 5.53 2.74
N ASP A 174 -24.72 4.68 3.58
CA ASP A 174 -24.26 4.49 4.96
C ASP A 174 -23.12 3.47 5.09
N GLU A 175 -22.86 2.68 4.05
CA GLU A 175 -21.89 1.58 4.06
C GLU A 175 -20.41 2.06 4.01
N LEU A 176 -20.19 3.34 3.66
CA LEU A 176 -18.86 3.94 3.58
C LEU A 176 -18.38 4.57 4.89
N VAL A 177 -19.28 4.78 5.86
CA VAL A 177 -18.93 5.43 7.13
C VAL A 177 -18.31 4.38 8.06
N LEU A 178 -17.11 4.66 8.59
CA LEU A 178 -16.53 3.86 9.66
C LEU A 178 -17.40 4.06 10.91
N THR A 179 -17.99 2.98 11.42
CA THR A 179 -18.71 3.03 12.70
C THR A 179 -17.72 3.19 13.86
N LEU A 180 -18.17 3.66 15.03
CA LEU A 180 -17.29 3.71 16.21
C LEU A 180 -16.71 2.33 16.55
N LYS A 181 -17.52 1.28 16.41
CA LYS A 181 -17.10 -0.11 16.59
C LYS A 181 -16.02 -0.53 15.58
N ASP A 182 -16.12 -0.04 14.33
CA ASP A 182 -15.07 -0.25 13.34
C ASP A 182 -13.77 0.40 13.79
N ILE A 183 -13.81 1.66 14.26
CA ILE A 183 -12.64 2.38 14.76
C ILE A 183 -12.03 1.66 15.97
N GLU A 184 -12.84 1.20 16.92
CA GLU A 184 -12.38 0.40 18.07
C GLU A 184 -11.69 -0.89 17.60
N SER A 185 -12.23 -1.57 16.59
CA SER A 185 -11.62 -2.77 16.03
C SER A 185 -10.29 -2.52 15.28
N LEU A 186 -10.07 -1.30 14.80
CA LEU A 186 -8.82 -0.90 14.15
C LEU A 186 -7.67 -0.75 15.14
N PHE A 187 -7.99 -0.46 16.39
CA PHE A 187 -7.05 -0.36 17.50
C PHE A 187 -7.38 -1.43 18.55
N PRO A 188 -7.08 -2.72 18.30
CA PRO A 188 -7.06 -3.67 19.39
C PRO A 188 -6.06 -3.14 20.41
N VAL A 189 -6.55 -2.71 21.57
CA VAL A 189 -5.71 -2.62 22.77
C VAL A 189 -5.02 -3.97 22.81
N ALA A 190 -3.69 -3.97 22.84
CA ALA A 190 -2.89 -5.17 22.99
C ALA A 190 -3.27 -5.79 24.34
N THR A 191 -4.40 -6.49 24.37
CA THR A 191 -4.69 -7.51 25.35
C THR A 191 -3.62 -8.53 25.06
N LEU A 192 -2.59 -8.51 25.89
CA LEU A 192 -1.66 -9.61 26.02
C LEU A 192 -2.53 -10.86 25.97
N ASP A 193 -2.31 -11.70 24.95
CA ASP A 193 -2.91 -13.02 24.90
C ASP A 193 -2.74 -13.60 26.30
N GLN A 194 -3.82 -13.71 27.06
CA GLN A 194 -3.79 -14.44 28.32
C GLN A 194 -3.37 -15.85 27.90
N PRO A 195 -2.18 -16.32 28.31
CA PRO A 195 -1.78 -17.67 27.98
C PRO A 195 -2.86 -18.57 28.57
N SER A 196 -3.50 -19.35 27.72
CA SER A 196 -4.39 -20.43 28.11
C SER A 196 -3.80 -21.14 29.32
N GLU A 197 -4.57 -21.15 30.41
CA GLU A 197 -4.25 -21.76 31.69
C GLU A 197 -3.66 -23.16 31.48
N GLN A 198 -2.36 -23.31 31.70
CA GLN A 198 -1.65 -24.53 32.10
C GLN A 198 -0.13 -24.30 31.95
N GLU A 199 0.50 -23.72 32.98
CA GLU A 199 1.75 -24.25 33.56
C GLU A 199 2.22 -23.36 34.73
N ASN A 200 2.09 -23.91 35.93
CA ASN A 200 2.78 -23.44 37.13
C ASN A 200 4.29 -23.37 36.89
N LYS A 201 4.91 -22.21 37.15
CA LYS A 201 6.19 -22.09 37.88
C LYS A 201 6.58 -20.62 38.11
N ASN A 202 6.55 -20.23 39.38
CA ASN A 202 7.37 -19.22 40.05
C ASN A 202 8.43 -18.52 39.18
N TYR A 203 8.24 -17.23 38.91
CA TYR A 203 9.34 -16.27 38.85
C TYR A 203 8.88 -14.94 39.48
N GLY A 204 9.06 -14.83 40.79
CA GLY A 204 9.29 -13.55 41.43
C GLY A 204 10.66 -13.01 41.05
N GLY A 205 10.81 -11.69 41.00
CA GLY A 205 12.11 -11.03 40.87
C GLY A 205 12.18 -10.04 39.70
N ALA A 206 12.32 -8.77 40.06
CA ALA A 206 12.61 -7.67 39.15
C ALA A 206 13.79 -8.01 38.22
N GLY A 207 13.52 -8.24 36.93
CA GLY A 207 14.56 -8.65 35.97
C GLY A 207 14.10 -9.24 34.64
N GLY A 208 12.79 -9.38 34.40
CA GLY A 208 12.23 -9.97 33.17
C GLY A 208 12.77 -9.33 31.88
N HIS A 209 13.41 -10.16 31.06
CA HIS A 209 14.17 -9.78 29.87
C HIS A 209 13.27 -9.17 28.77
N MET A 210 13.41 -7.86 28.47
CA MET A 210 12.61 -7.12 27.47
C MET A 210 12.58 -7.72 26.05
N ARG A 211 13.44 -8.70 25.75
CA ARG A 211 13.59 -9.31 24.42
C ARG A 211 12.45 -10.27 24.05
N SER A 212 11.66 -10.74 25.01
CA SER A 212 10.51 -11.60 24.72
C SER A 212 9.26 -10.82 24.31
N LEU A 213 9.28 -9.50 24.39
CA LEU A 213 8.13 -8.64 24.10
C LEU A 213 8.11 -8.21 22.63
N PRO A 214 6.92 -8.09 22.00
CA PRO A 214 6.77 -7.46 20.70
C PRO A 214 7.40 -6.04 20.70
N PRO A 215 8.01 -5.58 19.58
CA PRO A 215 8.73 -4.31 19.54
C PRO A 215 7.94 -3.08 20.02
N SER A 216 6.62 -3.07 19.80
CA SER A 216 5.72 -2.00 20.28
C SER A 216 5.61 -1.96 21.80
N VAL A 217 5.49 -3.13 22.44
CA VAL A 217 5.37 -3.27 23.90
C VAL A 217 6.70 -2.98 24.58
N ALA A 218 7.80 -3.48 24.02
CA ALA A 218 9.14 -3.18 24.50
C ALA A 218 9.45 -1.67 24.42
N ALA A 219 9.04 -1.01 23.34
CA ALA A 219 9.18 0.44 23.20
C ALA A 219 8.34 1.22 24.23
N GLY A 220 7.09 0.79 24.49
CA GLY A 220 6.23 1.39 25.49
C GLY A 220 6.80 1.30 26.91
N LEU A 221 7.19 0.10 27.36
CA LEU A 221 7.80 -0.11 28.67
C LEU A 221 9.14 0.62 28.83
N ALA A 222 9.95 0.69 27.77
CA ALA A 222 11.19 1.45 27.78
C ALA A 222 10.96 2.98 27.86
N ALA A 223 9.88 3.49 27.26
CA ALA A 223 9.48 4.89 27.40
C ALA A 223 8.96 5.20 28.81
N GLU A 224 8.16 4.31 29.39
CA GLU A 224 7.64 4.43 30.76
C GLU A 224 8.77 4.45 31.79
N ARG A 225 9.76 3.56 31.67
CA ARG A 225 10.94 3.57 32.55
C ARG A 225 11.72 4.88 32.49
N ARG A 226 11.90 5.46 31.30
CA ARG A 226 12.55 6.77 31.17
C ARG A 226 11.76 7.88 31.85
N LEU A 227 10.42 7.83 31.82
CA LEU A 227 9.59 8.81 32.52
C LEU A 227 9.75 8.68 34.04
N LEU A 228 9.80 7.45 34.56
CA LEU A 228 10.02 7.22 36.00
C LEU A 228 11.41 7.68 36.46
N GLU A 229 12.46 7.37 35.67
CA GLU A 229 13.84 7.82 35.95
C GLU A 229 13.99 9.35 35.91
N GLN A 230 13.16 10.06 35.12
CA GLN A 230 13.14 11.52 35.11
C GLN A 230 12.44 12.11 36.34
N HIS A 231 11.45 11.42 36.92
CA HIS A 231 10.78 11.87 38.15
C HIS A 231 11.63 11.61 39.40
N ASP A 232 12.38 10.50 39.45
CA ASP A 232 13.28 10.21 40.58
C ASP A 232 14.53 11.10 40.63
N ASN A 233 14.94 11.72 39.51
CA ASN A 233 16.08 12.65 39.47
C ASN A 233 15.70 14.12 39.72
N GLN A 234 14.44 14.42 40.05
CA GLN A 234 13.96 15.77 40.40
C GLN A 234 13.57 15.95 41.88
N HIS A 235 13.91 14.98 42.74
CA HIS A 235 13.77 15.05 44.20
C HIS A 235 15.14 14.90 44.89
#